data_AF-A0A949W097-F1
#
_entry.id   AF-A0A949W097-F1
#
_cell.length_a   1.000
_cell.length_b   1.000
_cell.length_c   1.000
_cell.angle_alpha   90.00
_cell.angle_beta   90.00
_cell.angle_gamma   90.00
#
_symmetry.space_group_name_H-M   'P 1'
#
loop_
_entity.id
_entity.type
_entity.pdbx_description
1 polymer ?
#
loop_
_entity_poly.entity_id
_entity_poly.type
_entity_poly.pdbx_seq_one_letter_code
_entity_poly.pdbx_strand_id
1 'polypeptide(L)'
;MKKLLFVFVMASLLLAACGGGAPATDAPAATDEKVEIRVWGHQAPAFNEANQKMFNDFMAANPNVTIKYETFPWDVFIQTIQTSLPAGNTADVILIPGGI
;
A
#
# COMPACT_ATOMS: atom_id res chain seq x y z
N MET A 1 -29.23 12.56 46.52
CA MET A 1 -29.23 13.27 45.22
C MET A 1 -27.87 13.88 44.84
N LYS A 2 -27.10 14.44 45.78
CA LYS A 2 -25.76 15.03 45.51
C LYS A 2 -24.66 14.03 45.10
N LYS A 3 -24.80 12.75 45.46
CA LYS A 3 -23.86 11.67 45.04
C LYS A 3 -24.16 11.10 43.64
N LEU A 4 -25.34 11.40 43.07
CA LEU A 4 -25.72 10.93 41.72
C LEU A 4 -25.26 11.89 40.62
N LEU A 5 -25.02 13.17 40.94
CA LEU A 5 -24.49 14.15 39.98
C LEU A 5 -23.00 13.97 39.70
N PHE A 6 -22.24 13.40 40.64
CA PHE A 6 -20.78 13.25 40.51
C PHE A 6 -20.37 12.10 39.58
N VAL A 7 -21.23 11.09 39.43
CA VAL A 7 -20.97 9.91 38.58
C VAL A 7 -21.19 10.22 37.10
N PHE A 8 -22.07 11.18 36.77
CA PHE A 8 -22.38 11.52 35.38
C PHE A 8 -21.30 12.39 34.71
N VAL A 9 -20.58 13.21 35.48
CA VAL A 9 -19.51 14.09 34.96
C VAL A 9 -18.22 13.32 34.67
N MET A 10 -18.00 12.17 35.32
CA MET A 10 -16.80 11.34 35.13
C MET A 10 -16.90 10.44 33.88
N ALA A 11 -18.12 10.14 33.41
CA ALA A 11 -18.35 9.34 32.21
C ALA A 11 -18.14 10.13 30.90
N SER A 12 -18.24 11.46 30.93
CA SER A 12 -17.99 12.33 29.76
C SER A 12 -16.51 12.58 29.46
N LEU A 13 -15.60 12.30 30.42
CA LEU A 13 -14.16 12.51 30.24
C LEU A 13 -13.46 11.39 29.46
N LEU A 14 -14.14 10.26 29.24
CA LEU A 14 -13.60 9.14 28.47
C LEU A 14 -13.82 9.26 26.95
N LEU A 15 -14.65 10.21 26.48
CA LEU A 15 -14.86 10.45 25.04
C LEU A 15 -13.89 11.48 24.44
N ALA A 16 -13.15 12.23 25.25
CA ALA A 16 -12.15 13.21 24.77
C ALA A 16 -10.75 12.60 24.52
N ALA A 17 -10.54 11.32 24.88
CA ALA A 17 -9.23 10.68 24.80
C ALA A 17 -8.85 10.15 23.40
N CYS A 18 -9.71 10.28 22.39
CA CYS A 18 -9.32 10.12 20.97
C CYS A 18 -9.05 11.46 20.26
N GLY A 19 -9.08 12.60 20.97
CA GLY A 19 -8.93 13.93 20.38
C GLY A 19 -7.51 14.50 20.32
N GLY A 20 -6.48 13.71 20.64
CA GLY A 20 -5.09 14.17 20.71
C GLY A 20 -4.15 13.25 19.94
N GLY A 21 -3.96 13.52 18.64
CA GLY A 21 -3.04 12.74 17.81
C GLY A 21 -2.74 13.42 16.50
N ALA A 22 -1.76 14.34 16.51
CA ALA A 22 -1.16 15.03 15.36
C ALA A 22 -2.14 15.82 14.46
N PRO A 23 -1.66 16.84 13.72
CA PRO A 23 -2.42 17.32 12.57
C PRO A 23 -2.65 16.10 11.68
N ALA A 24 -3.92 15.75 11.44
CA ALA A 24 -4.25 14.91 10.31
C ALA A 24 -3.67 15.64 9.10
N THR A 25 -2.56 15.11 8.57
CA THR A 25 -2.16 15.49 7.23
C THR A 25 -3.34 15.04 6.39
N ASP A 26 -4.08 15.99 5.82
CA ASP A 26 -5.15 15.68 4.89
C ASP A 26 -4.54 14.75 3.84
N ALA A 27 -4.87 13.47 3.94
CA ALA A 27 -4.53 12.53 2.90
C ALA A 27 -5.15 13.10 1.63
N PRO A 28 -4.40 13.20 0.52
CA PRO A 28 -4.96 13.67 -0.74
C PRO A 28 -6.29 12.96 -0.97
N ALA A 29 -7.36 13.73 -1.20
CA ALA A 29 -8.64 13.15 -1.53
C ALA A 29 -8.43 12.16 -2.67
N ALA A 30 -8.84 10.90 -2.47
CA ALA A 30 -8.75 9.89 -3.51
C ALA A 30 -9.43 10.45 -4.76
N THR A 31 -8.64 10.70 -5.80
CA THR A 31 -9.19 11.13 -7.08
C THR A 31 -9.85 9.92 -7.72
N ASP A 32 -11.03 10.08 -8.31
CA ASP A 32 -11.68 9.04 -9.13
C ASP A 32 -10.90 8.72 -10.43
N GLU A 33 -9.69 9.26 -10.57
CA GLU A 33 -8.80 9.00 -11.68
C GLU A 33 -8.33 7.54 -11.65
N LYS A 34 -8.43 6.89 -12.80
CA LYS A 34 -7.92 5.52 -12.96
C LYS A 34 -6.41 5.54 -12.95
N VAL A 35 -5.82 4.76 -12.05
CA VAL A 35 -4.37 4.61 -11.94
C VAL A 35 -4.00 3.17 -12.31
N GLU A 36 -3.06 3.00 -13.23
CA GLU A 36 -2.40 1.71 -13.47
C GLU A 36 -1.02 1.73 -12.84
N ILE A 37 -0.72 0.76 -11.96
CA ILE A 37 0.60 0.55 -11.37
C ILE A 37 1.21 -0.68 -12.02
N ARG A 38 2.33 -0.50 -12.70
CA ARG A 38 3.12 -1.60 -13.27
C ARG A 38 4.09 -2.11 -12.21
N VAL A 39 4.13 -3.43 -12.07
CA VAL A 39 5.01 -4.10 -11.11
C VAL A 39 5.82 -5.17 -11.83
N TRP A 40 7.13 -5.17 -11.63
CA TRP A 40 8.04 -6.19 -12.18
C TRP A 40 8.57 -7.12 -11.10
N GLY A 41 8.61 -8.42 -11.41
CA GLY A 41 9.29 -9.42 -10.59
C GLY A 41 9.81 -10.59 -11.40
N HIS A 42 10.58 -11.47 -10.77
CA HIS A 42 10.90 -12.75 -11.40
C HIS A 42 9.80 -13.79 -11.14
N GLN A 43 9.78 -14.82 -11.97
CA GLN A 43 8.93 -16.00 -11.78
C GLN A 43 9.45 -16.80 -10.59
N ALA A 44 8.61 -16.92 -9.58
CA ALA A 44 8.73 -17.80 -8.44
C ALA A 44 7.32 -18.05 -7.89
N PRO A 45 6.68 -19.20 -8.22
CA PRO A 45 5.25 -19.40 -8.07
C PRO A 45 4.68 -19.02 -6.69
N ALA A 46 5.33 -19.45 -5.60
CA ALA A 46 4.88 -19.14 -4.25
C ALA A 46 4.89 -17.63 -3.93
N PHE A 47 5.92 -16.90 -4.38
CA PHE A 47 5.99 -15.45 -4.20
C PHE A 47 5.01 -14.73 -5.12
N ASN A 48 4.87 -15.19 -6.38
CA ASN A 48 3.93 -14.56 -7.31
C ASN A 48 2.49 -14.73 -6.84
N GLU A 49 2.11 -15.89 -6.31
CA GLU A 49 0.78 -16.14 -5.76
C GLU A 49 0.51 -15.25 -4.52
N ALA A 50 1.46 -15.17 -3.59
CA ALA A 50 1.34 -14.31 -2.42
C ALA A 50 1.21 -12.83 -2.81
N ASN A 51 2.05 -12.36 -3.75
CA ASN A 51 1.98 -11.00 -4.28
C ASN A 51 0.64 -10.73 -4.97
N GLN A 52 0.15 -11.66 -5.79
CA GLN A 52 -1.13 -11.50 -6.47
C GLN A 52 -2.28 -11.36 -5.46
N LYS A 53 -2.25 -12.12 -4.35
CA LYS A 53 -3.22 -11.94 -3.28
C LYS A 53 -3.15 -10.54 -2.69
N MET A 54 -1.96 -10.04 -2.38
CA MET A 54 -1.77 -8.67 -1.88
C MET A 54 -2.26 -7.61 -2.88
N PHE A 55 -2.00 -7.79 -4.17
CA PHE A 55 -2.47 -6.89 -5.22
C PHE A 55 -3.99 -6.88 -5.32
N ASN A 56 -4.63 -8.05 -5.21
CA ASN A 56 -6.09 -8.15 -5.20
C ASN A 56 -6.69 -7.43 -3.98
N ASP A 57 -6.11 -7.64 -2.79
CA ASP A 57 -6.54 -6.95 -1.57
C ASP A 57 -6.38 -5.42 -1.70
N PHE A 58 -5.29 -4.96 -2.34
CA PHE A 58 -5.05 -3.54 -2.60
C PHE A 58 -6.05 -2.95 -3.61
N MET A 59 -6.29 -3.63 -4.73
CA MET A 59 -7.26 -3.17 -5.74
C MET A 59 -8.70 -3.18 -5.19
N ALA A 60 -9.03 -4.12 -4.30
CA ALA A 60 -10.35 -4.13 -3.63
C ALA A 60 -10.54 -2.92 -2.70
N ALA A 61 -9.48 -2.47 -2.03
CA ALA A 61 -9.50 -1.27 -1.19
C ALA A 61 -9.40 0.04 -1.99
N ASN A 62 -8.89 -0.02 -3.23
CA ASN A 62 -8.64 1.13 -4.10
C ASN A 62 -9.26 0.87 -5.49
N PRO A 63 -10.59 1.07 -5.65
CA PRO A 63 -11.31 0.65 -6.85
C PRO A 63 -10.91 1.41 -8.13
N ASN A 64 -10.22 2.54 -7.99
CA ASN A 64 -9.66 3.30 -9.09
C ASN A 64 -8.27 2.80 -9.54
N VAL A 65 -7.67 1.83 -8.83
CA VAL A 65 -6.33 1.31 -9.13
C VAL A 65 -6.38 -0.06 -9.80
N THR A 66 -5.54 -0.26 -10.81
CA THR A 66 -5.23 -1.56 -11.41
C THR A 66 -3.75 -1.86 -11.25
N ILE A 67 -3.39 -3.07 -10.84
CA ILE A 67 -1.99 -3.53 -10.78
C ILE A 67 -1.71 -4.47 -11.94
N LYS A 68 -0.75 -4.09 -12.80
CA LYS A 68 -0.24 -4.92 -13.88
C LYS A 68 1.05 -5.61 -13.44
N TYR A 69 0.95 -6.86 -13.02
CA TYR A 69 2.10 -7.64 -12.57
C TYR A 69 2.76 -8.41 -13.73
N GLU A 70 3.98 -8.02 -14.09
CA GLU A 70 4.76 -8.63 -15.16
C GLU A 70 5.89 -9.46 -14.54
N THR A 71 5.86 -10.77 -14.74
CA THR A 71 6.87 -11.69 -14.20
C THR A 71 7.74 -12.29 -15.30
N PHE A 72 9.05 -12.30 -15.09
CA PHE A 72 10.04 -12.77 -16.07
C PHE A 72 10.83 -13.97 -15.53
N PRO A 73 11.31 -14.89 -16.38
CA PRO A 73 12.34 -15.85 -15.97
C PRO A 73 13.54 -15.12 -15.34
N TRP A 74 14.23 -15.75 -14.37
CA TRP A 74 15.28 -15.08 -13.58
C TRP A 74 16.33 -14.36 -14.44
N ASP A 75 16.93 -15.03 -15.42
CA ASP A 75 17.98 -14.43 -16.26
C ASP A 75 17.45 -13.24 -17.07
N VAL A 76 16.22 -13.36 -17.58
CA VAL A 76 15.54 -12.26 -18.31
C VAL A 76 15.27 -11.10 -17.37
N PHE A 77 14.85 -11.38 -16.13
CA PHE A 77 14.59 -10.35 -15.12
C PHE A 77 15.85 -9.54 -14.78
N ILE A 78 16.96 -10.23 -14.49
CA ILE A 78 18.24 -9.60 -14.16
C ILE A 78 18.74 -8.72 -15.32
N GLN A 79 18.71 -9.24 -16.54
CA GLN A 79 19.10 -8.47 -17.73
C GLN A 79 18.19 -7.25 -17.95
N THR A 80 16.88 -7.41 -17.72
CA THR A 80 15.90 -6.32 -17.87
C THR A 80 16.20 -5.21 -16.87
N ILE A 81 16.39 -5.51 -15.58
CA ILE A 81 16.65 -4.45 -14.58
C ILE A 81 18.00 -3.76 -14.81
N GLN A 82 19.05 -4.49 -15.20
CA GLN A 82 20.38 -3.93 -15.46
C GLN A 82 20.38 -2.93 -16.61
N THR A 83 19.49 -3.11 -17.60
CA THR A 83 19.39 -2.24 -18.78
C THR A 83 18.37 -1.12 -18.58
N SER A 84 17.18 -1.44 -18.05
CA SER A 84 16.07 -0.50 -17.89
C SER A 84 16.28 0.53 -16.78
N LEU A 85 16.89 0.15 -15.66
CA LEU A 85 17.06 1.03 -14.50
C LEU A 85 17.91 2.26 -14.82
N PRO A 86 19.13 2.14 -15.39
CA PRO A 86 19.92 3.32 -15.76
C PRO A 86 19.30 4.10 -16.94
N ALA A 87 18.49 3.45 -17.77
CA ALA A 87 17.77 4.09 -18.86
C ALA A 87 16.52 4.87 -18.40
N GLY A 88 16.11 4.72 -17.13
CA GLY A 88 14.88 5.32 -16.61
C GLY A 88 13.60 4.75 -17.22
N ASN A 89 13.67 3.57 -17.84
CA ASN A 89 12.53 2.92 -18.51
C ASN A 89 12.11 1.68 -17.73
N THR A 90 11.51 1.88 -16.57
CA THR A 90 11.14 0.83 -15.63
C THR A 90 9.62 0.73 -15.44
N ALA A 91 9.19 -0.33 -14.76
CA ALA A 91 7.92 -0.31 -14.04
C ALA A 91 7.95 0.67 -12.86
N ASP A 92 6.78 0.95 -12.29
CA ASP A 92 6.62 1.83 -11.12
C ASP A 92 7.19 1.18 -9.85
N VAL A 93 7.05 -0.14 -9.74
CA VAL A 93 7.59 -0.94 -8.64
C VAL A 93 8.38 -2.12 -9.20
N ILE A 94 9.58 -2.34 -8.68
CA ILE A 94 10.48 -3.40 -9.14
C ILE A 94 10.93 -4.22 -7.94
N LEU A 95 10.84 -5.54 -8.04
CA LEU A 95 11.53 -6.43 -7.11
C LEU A 95 13.05 -6.27 -7.29
N ILE A 96 13.74 -5.83 -6.24
CA ILE A 96 15.19 -5.71 -6.23
C ILE A 96 15.76 -6.98 -5.59
N PRO A 97 16.36 -7.90 -6.37
CA PRO A 97 16.96 -9.09 -5.80
C PRO A 97 18.19 -8.71 -4.96
N GLY A 98 18.42 -9.43 -3.86
CA GLY A 98 19.60 -9.21 -3.03
C GLY A 98 20.89 -9.55 -3.79
N GLY A 99 21.93 -8.74 -3.63
CA GLY A 99 23.25 -8.97 -4.25
C GLY A 99 23.47 -8.31 -5.60
N ILE A 100 22.63 -7.34 -5.97
CA ILE A 100 22.93 -6.38 -7.05
C ILE A 100 23.69 -5.16 -6.53
#